data_AF-A0A0H3H5B3-F1
#
_entry.id   AF-A0A0H3H5B3-F1
#
_cell.length_a   1.000
_cell.length_b   1.000
_cell.length_c   1.000
_cell.angle_alpha   90.00
_cell.angle_beta   90.00
_cell.angle_gamma   90.00
#
_symmetry.space_group_name_H-M   'P 1'
#
loop_
_entity.id
_entity.type
_entity.pdbx_description
1 polymer ?
#
loop_
_entity_poly.entity_id
_entity_poly.type
_entity_poly.pdbx_seq_one_letter_code
_entity_poly.pdbx_strand_id
1 'polypeptide(L)'
;MKRVKLNMNVFDAALMRLDWVFDTFEQVCLSFSGGKDSTVLFHLAAAVARKKGKKFAVLFVDWEAQYLLTIQHVQNMKERYQDVVSRFYWVALPMTTVSGVSQHEPEWVAWRAGEEWVRQPPDDAITDAGFSLFISRK
;
A
#
# COMPACT_ATOMS: atom_id res chain seq x y z
N MET A 1 -21.11 -19.01 -18.14
CA MET A 1 -20.02 -19.67 -17.38
C MET A 1 -20.64 -20.46 -16.22
N LYS A 2 -20.38 -21.76 -16.10
CA LYS A 2 -20.96 -22.62 -15.05
C LYS A 2 -20.09 -22.50 -13.78
N ARG A 3 -20.69 -22.24 -12.61
CA ARG A 3 -19.93 -22.15 -11.34
C ARG A 3 -19.50 -23.55 -10.90
N VAL A 4 -18.22 -23.72 -10.56
CA VAL A 4 -17.66 -24.96 -10.00
C VAL A 4 -17.47 -24.75 -8.50
N LYS A 5 -18.00 -25.65 -7.66
CA LYS A 5 -17.74 -25.62 -6.21
C LYS A 5 -16.38 -26.25 -5.94
N LEU A 6 -15.53 -25.53 -5.23
CA LEU A 6 -14.30 -26.07 -4.64
C LEU A 6 -14.59 -26.51 -3.20
N ASN A 7 -13.90 -27.54 -2.72
CA ASN A 7 -13.98 -27.96 -1.31
C ASN A 7 -13.04 -27.13 -0.43
N MET A 8 -13.13 -25.80 -0.54
CA MET A 8 -12.22 -24.85 0.11
C MET A 8 -12.92 -23.49 0.26
N ASN A 9 -12.78 -22.84 1.42
CA ASN A 9 -13.28 -21.49 1.61
C ASN A 9 -12.28 -20.44 1.12
N VAL A 10 -12.74 -19.20 0.97
CA VAL A 10 -11.92 -18.10 0.43
C VAL A 10 -10.74 -17.71 1.32
N PHE A 11 -10.87 -17.92 2.63
CA PHE A 11 -9.86 -17.58 3.63
C PHE A 11 -8.67 -18.55 3.53
N ASP A 12 -8.95 -19.86 3.54
CA ASP A 12 -7.93 -20.90 3.37
C ASP A 12 -7.22 -20.75 2.02
N ALA A 13 -7.98 -20.49 0.96
CA ALA A 13 -7.42 -20.26 -0.36
C ALA A 13 -6.48 -19.03 -0.38
N ALA A 14 -6.80 -17.97 0.38
CA ALA A 14 -5.96 -16.78 0.48
C ALA A 14 -4.67 -17.06 1.26
N LEU A 15 -4.75 -17.79 2.37
CA LEU A 15 -3.58 -18.21 3.14
C LEU A 15 -2.66 -19.10 2.29
N MET A 16 -3.20 -20.05 1.52
CA MET A 16 -2.39 -20.89 0.63
C MET A 16 -1.65 -20.06 -0.43
N ARG A 17 -2.31 -19.06 -1.02
CA ARG A 17 -1.66 -18.15 -1.99
C ARG A 17 -0.55 -17.33 -1.33
N LEU A 18 -0.78 -16.82 -0.12
CA LEU A 18 0.24 -16.07 0.62
C LEU A 18 1.40 -16.97 1.04
N ASP A 19 1.14 -18.17 1.54
CA ASP A 19 2.18 -19.14 1.87
C ASP A 19 3.08 -19.39 0.65
N TRP A 20 2.48 -19.64 -0.52
CA TRP A 20 3.23 -19.81 -1.78
C TRP A 20 4.03 -18.58 -2.18
N VAL A 21 3.45 -17.37 -2.11
CA VAL A 21 4.14 -16.10 -2.42
C VAL A 21 5.38 -15.95 -1.53
N PHE A 22 5.23 -16.14 -0.22
CA PHE A 22 6.34 -16.01 0.71
C PHE A 22 7.36 -17.14 0.58
N ASP A 23 7.02 -18.31 0.05
CA ASP A 23 7.99 -19.38 -0.22
C ASP A 23 8.74 -19.17 -1.53
N THR A 24 8.11 -18.51 -2.50
CA THR A 24 8.63 -18.38 -3.87
C THR A 24 9.50 -17.15 -4.06
N PHE A 25 9.13 -16.02 -3.45
CA PHE A 25 9.83 -14.75 -3.63
C PHE A 25 10.71 -14.41 -2.44
N GLU A 26 11.92 -13.95 -2.72
CA GLU A 26 12.83 -13.42 -1.70
C GLU A 26 12.30 -12.12 -1.09
N GLN A 27 11.75 -11.25 -1.94
CA GLN A 27 11.18 -9.95 -1.54
C GLN A 27 9.70 -9.91 -1.91
N VAL A 28 8.87 -9.66 -0.90
CA VAL A 28 7.41 -9.50 -1.05
C VAL A 28 7.06 -8.05 -0.74
N CYS A 29 6.24 -7.42 -1.59
CA CYS A 29 5.72 -6.09 -1.35
C CYS A 29 4.18 -6.12 -1.36
N LEU A 30 3.57 -5.58 -0.32
CA LEU A 30 2.13 -5.41 -0.21
C LEU A 30 1.74 -3.99 -0.65
N SER A 31 0.99 -3.86 -1.73
CA SER A 31 0.31 -2.61 -2.07
C SER A 31 -0.90 -2.44 -1.15
N PHE A 32 -0.85 -1.42 -0.29
CA PHE A 32 -1.82 -1.16 0.76
C PHE A 32 -2.51 0.18 0.50
N SER A 33 -3.84 0.18 0.46
CA SER A 33 -4.64 1.38 0.16
C SER A 33 -5.29 2.03 1.38
N GLY A 34 -5.16 1.42 2.57
CA GLY A 34 -5.92 1.84 3.76
C GLY A 34 -7.39 1.40 3.77
N GLY A 35 -7.87 0.74 2.71
CA GLY A 35 -9.24 0.23 2.61
C GLY A 35 -9.44 -1.12 3.31
N LYS A 36 -10.70 -1.56 3.41
CA LYS A 36 -11.08 -2.83 4.08
C LYS A 36 -10.33 -4.04 3.52
N ASP A 37 -10.34 -4.23 2.21
CA ASP A 37 -9.80 -5.46 1.60
C ASP A 37 -8.28 -5.52 1.69
N SER A 38 -7.59 -4.39 1.46
CA SER A 38 -6.14 -4.31 1.62
C SER A 38 -5.71 -4.40 3.10
N THR A 39 -6.56 -3.98 4.03
CA THR A 39 -6.36 -4.17 5.48
C THR A 39 -6.43 -5.65 5.85
N VAL A 40 -7.47 -6.37 5.40
CA VAL A 40 -7.57 -7.82 5.62
C VAL A 40 -6.36 -8.53 5.02
N LEU A 41 -5.95 -8.17 3.80
CA LEU A 41 -4.76 -8.74 3.18
C LEU A 41 -3.48 -8.48 3.99
N PHE A 42 -3.33 -7.28 4.58
CA PHE A 42 -2.22 -6.96 5.48
C PHE A 42 -2.23 -7.87 6.71
N HIS A 43 -3.38 -8.03 7.38
CA HIS A 43 -3.49 -8.95 8.52
C HIS A 43 -3.02 -10.37 8.16
N LEU A 44 -3.45 -10.90 7.01
CA LEU A 44 -3.07 -12.24 6.55
C LEU A 44 -1.58 -12.33 6.18
N ALA A 45 -1.07 -11.35 5.43
CA ALA A 45 0.34 -11.29 5.05
C ALA A 45 1.25 -11.22 6.28
N ALA A 46 0.89 -10.42 7.28
CA ALA A 46 1.60 -10.34 8.55
C ALA A 46 1.60 -11.67 9.31
N ALA A 47 0.44 -12.37 9.37
CA ALA A 47 0.36 -13.67 10.02
C ALA A 47 1.26 -14.72 9.33
N VAL A 48 1.25 -14.78 7.99
CA VAL A 48 2.10 -15.68 7.20
C VAL A 48 3.58 -15.33 7.36
N ALA A 49 3.92 -14.03 7.29
CA ALA A 49 5.29 -13.54 7.49
C ALA A 49 5.84 -13.94 8.86
N ARG A 50 5.07 -13.75 9.95
CA ARG A 50 5.43 -14.20 11.31
C ARG A 50 5.68 -15.70 11.37
N LYS A 51 4.74 -16.50 10.83
CA LYS A 51 4.84 -17.97 10.81
C LYS A 51 6.11 -18.45 10.09
N LYS A 52 6.51 -17.76 9.03
CA LYS A 52 7.68 -18.11 8.22
C LYS A 52 8.99 -17.44 8.68
N GLY A 53 8.95 -16.58 9.70
CA GLY A 53 10.10 -15.78 10.11
C GLY A 53 10.62 -14.83 9.02
N LYS A 54 9.73 -14.40 8.10
CA LYS A 54 10.06 -13.48 7.00
C LYS A 54 9.52 -12.08 7.28
N LYS A 55 10.06 -11.10 6.55
CA LYS A 55 9.54 -9.73 6.50
C LYS A 55 9.09 -9.39 5.08
N PHE A 56 8.23 -8.38 4.94
CA PHE A 56 7.78 -7.87 3.65
C PHE A 56 7.80 -6.34 3.63
N ALA A 57 7.80 -5.74 2.45
CA ALA A 57 7.65 -4.31 2.30
C ALA A 57 6.16 -3.93 2.14
N VAL A 58 5.82 -2.69 2.46
CA VAL A 58 4.48 -2.13 2.22
C VAL A 58 4.61 -0.89 1.36
N LEU A 59 3.76 -0.75 0.36
CA LEU A 59 3.61 0.45 -0.47
C LEU A 59 2.27 1.09 -0.18
N PHE A 60 2.27 2.34 0.26
CA PHE A 60 1.10 3.20 0.37
C PHE A 60 1.30 4.43 -0.52
N VAL A 61 0.39 4.63 -1.48
CA VAL A 61 0.35 5.83 -2.31
C VAL A 61 -0.58 6.83 -1.66
N ASP A 62 0.01 7.94 -1.22
CA ASP A 62 -0.67 9.03 -0.59
C ASP A 62 -1.15 10.01 -1.66
N TRP A 63 -2.47 10.09 -1.84
CA TRP A 63 -3.08 11.01 -2.80
C TRP A 63 -3.37 12.40 -2.20
N GLU A 64 -2.85 12.75 -1.03
CA GLU A 64 -3.12 13.97 -0.27
C GLU A 64 -4.57 14.06 0.25
N ALA A 65 -5.54 14.26 -0.65
CA ALA A 65 -6.96 14.50 -0.39
C ALA A 65 -7.75 13.22 0.00
N GLN A 66 -7.16 12.41 0.88
CA GLN A 66 -7.78 11.21 1.45
C GLN A 66 -8.37 11.54 2.83
N TYR A 67 -9.44 10.82 3.21
CA TYR A 67 -10.06 10.98 4.52
C TYR A 67 -9.05 10.83 5.66
N LEU A 68 -9.11 11.74 6.64
CA LEU A 68 -8.22 11.73 7.82
C LEU A 68 -8.24 10.38 8.55
N LEU A 69 -9.40 9.74 8.67
CA LEU A 69 -9.53 8.42 9.31
C LEU A 69 -8.79 7.32 8.52
N THR A 70 -8.72 7.43 7.19
CA THR A 70 -7.90 6.51 6.37
C THR A 70 -6.43 6.72 6.66
N ILE A 71 -5.96 7.95 6.74
CA ILE A 71 -4.56 8.28 7.06
C ILE A 71 -4.17 7.79 8.46
N GLN A 72 -5.04 8.02 9.45
CA GLN A 72 -4.86 7.48 10.81
C GLN A 72 -4.82 5.95 10.82
N HIS A 73 -5.70 5.30 10.06
CA HIS A 73 -5.70 3.84 9.93
C HIS A 73 -4.40 3.32 9.31
N VAL A 74 -3.87 4.00 8.29
CA VAL A 74 -2.59 3.63 7.66
C VAL A 74 -1.43 3.75 8.65
N GLN A 75 -1.37 4.84 9.43
CA GLN A 75 -0.40 5.02 10.52
C GLN A 75 -0.52 3.89 11.56
N ASN A 76 -1.73 3.59 12.04
CA ASN A 76 -1.96 2.51 13.00
C ASN A 76 -1.51 1.14 12.46
N MET A 77 -1.73 0.87 11.17
CA MET A 77 -1.29 -0.38 10.54
C MET A 77 0.23 -0.45 10.38
N LYS A 78 0.88 0.68 10.04
CA LYS A 78 2.34 0.81 9.98
C LYS A 78 2.98 0.50 11.34
N GLU A 79 2.48 1.10 12.41
CA GLU A 79 2.97 0.88 13.78
C GLU A 79 2.73 -0.57 14.24
N ARG A 80 1.50 -1.08 14.05
CA ARG A 80 1.09 -2.42 14.49
C ARG A 80 1.97 -3.54 13.94
N TYR A 81 2.48 -3.38 12.73
CA TYR A 81 3.20 -4.44 12.00
C TYR A 81 4.68 -4.16 11.77
N GLN A 82 5.26 -3.22 12.53
CA GLN A 82 6.69 -2.91 12.44
C GLN A 82 7.62 -4.12 12.69
N ASP A 83 7.12 -5.16 13.38
CA ASP A 83 7.87 -6.40 13.62
C ASP A 83 8.14 -7.19 12.33
N VAL A 84 7.18 -7.17 11.39
CA VAL A 84 7.24 -7.94 10.13
C VAL A 84 7.33 -7.09 8.86
N VAL A 85 7.14 -5.78 8.97
CA VAL A 85 7.38 -4.86 7.87
C VAL A 85 8.87 -4.50 7.85
N SER A 86 9.54 -4.84 6.76
CA SER A 86 10.94 -4.48 6.50
C SER A 86 11.10 -3.00 6.14
N ARG A 87 10.17 -2.47 5.34
CA ARG A 87 10.11 -1.07 4.92
C ARG A 87 8.69 -0.69 4.57
N PHE A 88 8.26 0.48 5.05
CA PHE A 88 6.98 1.07 4.71
C PHE A 88 7.20 2.27 3.79
N TYR A 89 6.94 2.10 2.50
CA TYR A 89 7.04 3.15 1.49
C TYR A 89 5.76 3.98 1.52
N TRP A 90 5.78 5.09 2.26
CA TRP A 90 4.74 6.12 2.20
C TRP A 90 5.11 7.10 1.09
N VAL A 91 4.44 7.05 -0.05
CA VAL A 91 4.79 7.84 -1.24
C VAL A 91 3.87 9.04 -1.34
N ALA A 92 4.43 10.24 -1.17
CA ALA A 92 3.76 11.53 -1.28
C ALA A 92 4.45 12.37 -2.36
N LEU A 93 4.45 11.85 -3.59
CA LEU A 93 5.10 12.47 -4.77
C LEU A 93 4.07 13.10 -5.70
N PRO A 94 4.47 14.08 -6.52
CA PRO A 94 3.67 14.60 -7.62
C PRO A 94 3.11 13.49 -8.52
N MET A 95 1.80 13.27 -8.50
CA MET A 95 1.14 12.22 -9.28
C MET A 95 -0.15 12.71 -9.94
N THR A 96 -0.21 12.60 -11.27
CA THR A 96 -1.36 13.02 -12.07
C THR A 96 -2.45 11.95 -12.08
N THR A 97 -3.69 12.38 -11.87
CA THR A 97 -4.91 11.59 -12.10
C THR A 97 -5.92 12.44 -12.86
N VAL A 98 -6.87 11.79 -13.52
CA VAL A 98 -8.03 12.48 -14.09
C VAL A 98 -8.88 13.07 -12.97
N SER A 99 -9.40 14.27 -13.21
CA SER A 99 -10.30 15.01 -12.35
C SER A 99 -11.69 15.01 -12.97
N GLY A 100 -12.69 14.58 -12.20
CA GLY A 100 -14.10 14.60 -12.61
C GLY A 100 -14.84 15.89 -12.26
N VAL A 101 -14.15 16.86 -11.64
CA VAL A 101 -14.79 18.05 -11.04
C VAL A 101 -14.68 19.31 -11.87
N SER A 102 -13.91 19.31 -12.95
CA SER A 102 -13.76 20.45 -13.86
C SER A 102 -13.61 20.01 -15.30
N GLN A 103 -14.30 20.69 -16.22
CA GLN A 103 -14.11 20.53 -17.66
C GLN A 103 -12.92 21.35 -18.18
N HIS A 104 -12.49 22.36 -17.43
CA HIS A 104 -11.34 23.21 -17.76
C HIS A 104 -10.03 22.66 -17.18
N GLU A 105 -10.12 21.97 -16.04
CA GLU A 105 -9.01 21.32 -15.35
C GLU A 105 -9.32 19.81 -15.23
N PRO A 106 -9.19 19.06 -16.34
CA PRO A 106 -9.57 17.65 -16.41
C PRO A 106 -8.58 16.73 -15.67
N GLU A 107 -7.50 17.28 -15.12
CA GLU A 107 -6.46 16.56 -14.41
C GLU A 107 -6.16 17.23 -13.07
N TRP A 108 -5.77 16.41 -12.11
CA TRP A 108 -5.29 16.85 -10.81
C TRP A 108 -3.97 16.17 -10.48
N VAL A 109 -3.06 16.91 -9.86
CA VAL A 109 -1.72 16.42 -9.49
C VAL A 109 -1.59 16.50 -7.99
N ALA A 110 -1.73 15.36 -7.30
CA ALA A 110 -1.49 15.29 -5.85
C ALA A 110 -0.04 15.69 -5.55
N TRP A 111 0.20 16.37 -4.43
CA TRP A 111 1.55 16.79 -3.98
C TRP A 111 2.36 17.63 -4.98
N ARG A 112 1.72 18.30 -5.93
CA ARG A 112 2.36 19.31 -6.79
C ARG A 112 3.08 20.37 -5.94
N ALA A 113 4.30 20.71 -6.34
CA ALA A 113 5.10 21.75 -5.69
C ALA A 113 4.46 23.14 -5.87
N GLY A 114 4.52 23.97 -4.83
CA GLY A 114 4.01 25.34 -4.85
C GLY A 114 2.50 25.48 -4.58
N GLU A 115 1.80 24.37 -4.35
CA GLU A 115 0.38 24.37 -3.95
C GLU A 115 0.24 24.26 -2.43
N GLU A 116 -0.87 24.79 -1.89
CA GLU A 116 -1.25 24.58 -0.49
C GLU A 116 -2.08 23.29 -0.35
N TRP A 117 -1.64 22.41 0.55
CA TRP A 117 -2.26 21.11 0.81
C TRP A 117 -3.06 21.14 2.12
N VAL A 118 -4.13 20.35 2.18
CA VAL A 118 -5.01 20.24 3.35
C VAL A 118 -4.26 19.62 4.54
N ARG A 119 -3.21 18.84 4.25
CA ARG A 119 -2.29 18.31 5.25
C ARG A 119 -0.87 18.18 4.71
N GLN A 120 0.06 18.01 5.64
CA GLN A 120 1.44 17.63 5.33
C GLN A 120 1.57 16.10 5.31
N PRO A 121 2.50 15.55 4.50
CA PRO A 121 2.84 14.14 4.60
C PRO A 121 3.59 13.88 5.92
N PRO A 122 3.64 12.63 6.41
CA PRO A 122 4.48 12.26 7.56
C PRO A 122 5.97 12.53 7.29
N ASP A 123 6.76 12.77 8.33
CA ASP A 123 8.19 13.12 8.22
C ASP A 123 9.03 12.07 7.48
N ASP A 124 8.65 10.80 7.56
CA ASP A 124 9.35 9.69 6.91
C ASP A 124 8.76 9.30 5.54
N ALA A 125 7.84 10.10 5.01
CA ALA A 125 7.31 9.93 3.67
C ALA A 125 8.33 10.30 2.59
N ILE A 126 8.19 9.63 1.45
CA ILE A 126 8.96 9.91 0.25
C ILE A 126 8.30 11.08 -0.47
N THR A 127 8.95 12.24 -0.38
CA THR A 127 8.53 13.50 -1.01
C THR A 127 9.52 13.99 -2.09
N ASP A 128 10.69 13.37 -2.19
CA ASP A 128 11.70 13.68 -3.20
C ASP A 128 11.51 12.82 -4.46
N ALA A 129 11.30 13.48 -5.60
CA ALA A 129 11.16 12.83 -6.91
C ALA A 129 12.45 12.13 -7.39
N GLY A 130 13.61 12.43 -6.79
CA GLY A 130 14.86 11.70 -7.01
C GLY A 130 14.87 10.30 -6.38
N PHE A 131 13.90 9.98 -5.52
CA PHE A 131 13.83 8.70 -4.82
C PHE A 131 13.49 7.55 -5.77
N SER A 132 14.29 6.47 -5.74
CA SER A 132 14.02 5.25 -6.49
C SER A 132 13.40 4.16 -5.63
N LEU A 133 12.18 3.75 -5.97
CA LEU A 133 11.40 2.75 -5.23
C LEU A 133 11.87 1.31 -5.50
N PHE A 134 12.31 0.99 -6.72
CA PHE A 134 12.53 -0.40 -7.16
C PHE A 134 13.73 -0.63 -8.09
N ILE A 135 14.38 0.42 -8.60
CA ILE A 135 15.42 0.27 -9.63
C ILE A 135 16.63 1.09 -9.22
N SER A 136 17.75 0.44 -8.88
CA SER A 136 19.03 1.14 -8.85
C SER A 136 19.28 1.68 -10.25
N ARG A 137 19.26 3.01 -10.42
CA ARG A 137 19.73 3.64 -11.66
C ARG A 137 21.21 3.29 -11.75
N LYS A 138 21.57 2.46 -12.73
CA LYS A 138 22.95 2.30 -13.16
C LYS A 138 23.45 3.58 -13.81
#